data_AF-A0A9D9K5D5-F1
#
_entry.id   AF-A0A9D9K5D5-F1
#
_cell.length_a   1.000
_cell.length_b   1.000
_cell.length_c   1.000
_cell.angle_alpha   90.00
_cell.angle_beta   90.00
_cell.angle_gamma   90.00
#
_symmetry.space_group_name_H-M   'P 1'
#
loop_
_entity.id
_entity.type
_entity.pdbx_description
1 polymer ?
#
loop_
_entity_poly.entity_id
_entity_poly.type
_entity_poly.pdbx_seq_one_letter_code
_entity_poly.pdbx_strand_id
1 'polypeptide(L)' 'MIDGTTHRRSHDRPNGKAALHLLSARTAENRLALGQTAMNDTSIEITTIPQLLDLLDLRGSTIMIAAMERRR' A
#
# COMPACT_ATOMS: atom_id res chain seq x y z
N MET A 1 4.05 8.69 4.64
CA MET A 1 4.39 8.30 3.25
C MET A 1 3.57 7.08 2.88
N ILE A 2 3.04 7.03 1.66
CA ILE A 2 2.38 5.85 1.11
C ILE A 2 3.31 5.27 0.04
N ASP A 3 3.56 3.96 0.06
CA ASP A 3 4.47 3.28 -0.86
C ASP A 3 4.02 1.84 -1.17
N GLY A 4 4.34 1.37 -2.37
CA GLY A 4 4.02 0.03 -2.88
C GLY A 4 5.21 -0.93 -2.77
N THR A 5 5.02 -2.08 -2.13
CA THR A 5 6.05 -3.12 -1.98
C THR A 5 5.62 -4.45 -2.59
N THR A 6 6.55 -5.14 -3.26
CA THR A 6 6.31 -6.47 -3.83
C THR A 6 7.11 -7.53 -3.09
N HIS A 7 6.41 -8.42 -2.39
CA HIS A 7 6.99 -9.56 -1.69
C HIS A 7 7.08 -10.76 -2.66
N ARG A 8 8.18 -10.83 -3.42
CA ARG A 8 8.45 -11.90 -4.41
C ARG A 8 8.66 -13.29 -3.82
N ARG A 9 8.77 -13.38 -2.49
CA ARG A 9 8.98 -14.60 -1.72
C ARG A 9 7.94 -14.71 -0.60
N SER A 10 6.70 -14.32 -0.88
CA SER A 10 5.57 -14.51 0.04
C SER A 10 5.22 -16.00 0.26
N HIS A 11 5.75 -16.89 -0.58
CA HIS A 11 5.69 -18.35 -0.44
C HIS A 11 4.28 -18.96 -0.31
N ASP A 12 3.24 -18.24 -0.74
CA ASP A 12 1.85 -18.75 -0.77
C ASP A 12 1.58 -19.64 -2.02
N ARG A 13 2.54 -20.52 -2.30
CA ARG A 13 2.47 -21.53 -3.36
C ARG A 13 1.38 -22.58 -3.12
N PRO A 14 1.08 -23.02 -1.88
CA PRO A 14 -0.02 -23.97 -1.65
C PRO A 14 -1.37 -23.47 -2.16
N ASN A 15 -1.61 -22.16 -2.12
CA ASN A 15 -2.83 -21.53 -2.66
C ASN A 15 -2.66 -21.00 -4.09
N GLY A 16 -1.56 -21.36 -4.77
CA GLY A 16 -1.28 -20.94 -6.15
C GLY A 16 -1.08 -19.43 -6.34
N LYS A 17 -0.80 -18.67 -5.28
CA LYS A 17 -0.72 -17.21 -5.36
C LYS A 17 0.64 -16.74 -5.89
N ALA A 18 0.59 -15.69 -6.69
CA ALA A 18 1.76 -14.97 -7.19
C ALA A 18 2.43 -14.14 -6.07
N ALA A 19 3.40 -13.30 -6.44
CA ALA A 19 4.02 -12.36 -5.52
C ALA A 19 2.95 -11.47 -4.86
N LEU A 20 3.09 -11.23 -3.55
CA LEU A 20 2.16 -10.36 -2.83
C LEU A 20 2.55 -8.90 -3.05
N HIS A 21 1.65 -8.11 -3.63
CA HIS A 21 1.79 -6.67 -3.74
C HIS A 21 1.05 -6.01 -2.57
N LEU A 22 1.73 -5.13 -1.83
CA LEU A 22 1.17 -4.39 -0.70
C LEU A 22 1.33 -2.90 -0.92
N LEU A 23 0.29 -2.14 -0.63
CA LEU A 23 0.36 -0.69 -0.45
C LEU A 23 0.42 -0.41 1.05
N SER A 24 1.37 0.41 1.50
CA SER A 24 1.60 0.67 2.93
C SER A 24 1.59 2.15 3.26
N ALA A 25 0.87 2.55 4.30
CA ALA A 25 0.99 3.86 4.92
C ALA A 25 2.00 3.79 6.07
N ARG A 26 3.02 4.66 6.04
CA ARG A 26 4.12 4.65 7.02
C ARG A 26 4.36 6.02 7.64
N THR A 27 4.73 6.03 8.92
CA THR A 27 5.26 7.20 9.62
C THR A 27 6.69 7.47 9.16
N ALA A 28 7.04 8.74 8.93
CA ALA A 28 8.42 9.11 8.58
C ALA A 28 9.41 8.86 9.74
N GLU A 29 9.00 9.21 10.97
CA GLU A 29 9.88 9.22 12.14
C GLU A 29 9.99 7.84 12.79
N ASN A 30 8.86 7.16 12.97
CA ASN A 30 8.80 5.96 13.83
C ASN A 30 9.08 4.66 13.07
N ARG A 31 9.35 4.71 11.76
CA ARG A 31 9.52 3.54 10.87
C ARG A 31 8.36 2.53 10.90
N LEU A 32 7.22 2.91 11.47
CA LEU A 32 6.03 2.07 11.62
C LEU A 32 5.17 2.10 10.36
N ALA A 33 4.54 0.97 10.06
CA ALA A 33 3.42 0.90 9.14
C ALA A 33 2.13 1.11 9.95
N LEU A 34 1.34 2.11 9.56
CA LEU A 34 0.07 2.46 10.19
C LEU A 34 -1.10 1.67 9.59
N GLY A 35 -0.98 1.29 8.33
CA GLY A 35 -1.97 0.51 7.61
C GLY A 35 -1.37 -0.07 6.34
N GLN A 36 -1.92 -1.20 5.87
CA GLN A 36 -1.49 -1.86 4.64
C GLN A 36 -2.70 -2.50 3.93
N THR A 37 -2.68 -2.52 2.61
CA THR A 37 -3.71 -3.16 1.78
C THR A 37 -3.06 -3.99 0.68
N ALA A 38 -3.54 -5.20 0.47
CA ALA A 38 -3.05 -6.07 -0.60
C ALA A 38 -3.65 -5.68 -1.95
N MET A 39 -2.83 -5.82 -3.00
CA MET A 39 -3.17 -5.52 -4.38
C MET A 39 -2.86 -6.72 -5.27
N ASN A 40 -3.60 -6.84 -6.36
CA ASN A 40 -3.36 -7.89 -7.36
C ASN A 40 -2.12 -7.60 -8.22
N ASP A 41 -1.83 -6.32 -8.47
CA ASP A 41 -0.64 -5.85 -9.18
C ASP A 41 -0.26 -4.42 -8.77
N THR A 42 0.85 -3.90 -9.29
CA THR A 42 1.37 -2.55 -8.97
C THR A 42 0.74 -1.43 -9.82
N SER A 43 -0.11 -1.75 -10.80
CA SER A 43 -0.73 -0.75 -11.70
C SER A 43 -1.97 -0.08 -11.09
N ILE A 44 -2.51 -0.66 -10.02
CA ILE A 44 -3.75 -0.24 -9.34
C ILE A 44 -3.52 0.55 -8.04
N GLU A 45 -2.31 1.05 -7.78
CA GLU A 45 -1.98 1.79 -6.55
C GLU A 45 -2.91 3.01 -6.35
N ILE A 46 -3.19 3.77 -7.41
CA ILE A 46 -4.06 4.95 -7.38
C ILE A 46 -5.46 4.60 -6.87
N THR A 47 -6.02 3.49 -7.34
CA THR A 47 -7.37 3.04 -6.93
C THR A 47 -7.37 2.37 -5.55
N THR A 48 -6.21 1.92 -5.06
CA THR A 48 -6.06 1.26 -3.76
C THR A 48 -5.82 2.27 -2.63
N ILE A 49 -5.27 3.46 -2.92
CA ILE A 49 -5.05 4.50 -1.91
C ILE A 49 -6.31 4.85 -1.12
N PRO A 50 -7.49 5.09 -1.73
CA PRO A 50 -8.71 5.34 -0.97
C PRO A 50 -9.01 4.21 0.03
N GLN A 51 -8.88 2.96 -0.38
CA GLN A 51 -9.11 1.79 0.47
C GLN A 51 -8.13 1.76 1.66
N LEU A 52 -6.87 2.14 1.43
CA LEU A 52 -5.87 2.23 2.49
C LEU A 52 -6.18 3.38 3.47
N LEU A 53 -6.67 4.52 2.98
CA LEU A 53 -7.03 5.65 3.83
C LEU A 53 -8.25 5.35 4.71
N ASP A 54 -9.21 4.56 4.22
CA ASP A 54 -10.38 4.12 4.99
C ASP A 54 -10.01 3.26 6.22
N LEU A 55 -8.82 2.66 6.23
CA LEU A 55 -8.31 1.88 7.36
C LEU A 55 -7.73 2.76 8.48
N LEU A 56 -7.53 4.05 8.25
CA LEU A 56 -6.84 4.95 9.15
C LEU A 56 -7.82 5.95 9.78
N ASP A 57 -7.65 6.25 11.07
CA ASP A 57 -8.36 7.37 11.69
C ASP A 57 -7.66 8.68 11.33
N LEU A 58 -8.19 9.37 10.33
CA LEU A 58 -7.61 10.60 9.76
C LEU A 58 -8.41 11.85 10.13
N ARG A 59 -9.32 11.78 11.12
CA ARG A 59 -10.14 12.92 11.52
C ARG A 59 -9.25 14.09 11.96
N GLY A 60 -9.51 15.27 11.39
CA GLY A 60 -8.73 16.48 11.65
C GLY A 60 -7.33 16.49 11.02
N SER A 61 -7.00 15.50 10.17
CA SER A 61 -5.70 15.44 9.49
C SER A 61 -5.78 16.02 8.07
N THR A 62 -4.74 16.74 7.66
CA THR A 62 -4.59 17.19 6.27
C THR A 62 -3.80 16.15 5.48
N ILE A 63 -4.36 15.68 4.38
CA ILE A 63 -3.71 14.72 3.47
C ILE A 63 -3.21 15.47 2.25
N MET A 64 -1.91 15.35 1.97
CA MET A 64 -1.28 15.88 0.76
C MET A 64 -0.75 14.71 -0.07
N ILE A 65 -1.18 14.61 -1.32
CA ILE A 65 -0.66 13.64 -2.28
C ILE A 65 0.28 14.40 -3.23
N ALA A 66 1.57 14.18 -3.08
CA ALA A 66 2.60 14.81 -3.92
C ALA A 66 3.19 13.74 -4.86
N ALA A 67 3.07 13.98 -6.17
CA ALA A 67 3.57 13.14 -7.27
C ALA A 67 3.19 11.65 -7.18
N MET A 68 2.34 11.21 -8.11
CA MET A 68 1.89 9.82 -8.20
C MET A 68 2.27 9.27 -9.57
N GLU A 69 2.97 8.14 -9.59
CA GLU A 69 3.37 7.47 -10.82
C GLU A 69 2.54 6.21 -11.04
N ARG A 70 1.96 6.08 -12.24
CA ARG A 70 1.36 4.83 -12.68
C ARG A 70 2.46 3.96 -13.28
N ARG A 71 2.87 2.90 -12.59
CA ARG A 71 3.82 1.93 -13.16
C ARG A 71 3.12 1.18 -14.31
N ARG A 72 3.75 1.18 -15.49
CA ARG A 72 3.33 0.40 -16.68
C ARG A 72 3.99 -0.97 -16.69
#